data_AF-A0A348YBB1-F1
#
_entry.id   AF-A0A348YBB1-F1
#
_cell.length_a   1.000
_cell.length_b   1.000
_cell.length_c   1.000
_cell.angle_alpha   90.00
_cell.angle_beta   90.00
_cell.angle_gamma   90.00
#
_symmetry.space_group_name_H-M   'P 1'
#
loop_
_entity.id
_entity.type
_entity.pdbx_description
1 polymer ?
#
loop_
_entity_poly.entity_id
_entity_poly.type
_entity_poly.pdbx_seq_one_letter_code
_entity_poly.pdbx_strand_id
1 'polypeptide(L)'
;GILDLSKVEAGKMTIDSIPMNLSSLCNEVVSLFAIKARQRGLVLDYHYTESLSPYIKGDPVRLKQVMVNLVNNAIKFTREGGRVTIDVKHMQDNPCLDN
;
A
#
# COMPACT_ATOMS: atom_id res chain seq x y z
N GLY A 1 -9.26 -11.19 -3.69
CA GLY A 1 -10.58 -11.28 -4.36
C GLY A 1 -11.62 -11.79 -3.38
N ILE A 2 -12.86 -12.06 -3.82
CA ILE A 2 -13.92 -12.67 -2.98
C ILE A 2 -13.41 -13.93 -2.24
N LEU A 3 -12.48 -14.67 -2.87
CA LEU A 3 -11.84 -15.86 -2.30
C LEU A 3 -10.98 -15.60 -1.05
N ASP A 4 -10.35 -14.43 -0.94
CA ASP A 4 -9.51 -14.08 0.22
C ASP A 4 -10.38 -13.64 1.40
N LEU A 5 -11.49 -12.95 1.13
CA LEU A 5 -12.45 -12.52 2.14
C LEU A 5 -13.05 -13.73 2.85
N SER A 6 -13.47 -14.77 2.12
CA SER A 6 -13.99 -16.01 2.71
C SER A 6 -12.96 -16.76 3.56
N LYS A 7 -11.66 -16.67 3.25
CA LYS A 7 -10.59 -17.26 4.08
C LYS A 7 -10.32 -16.43 5.34
N VAL A 8 -10.40 -15.10 5.25
CA VAL A 8 -10.29 -14.19 6.40
C VAL A 8 -11.45 -14.42 7.37
N GLU A 9 -12.68 -14.42 6.86
CA GLU A 9 -13.90 -14.62 7.67
C GLU A 9 -13.94 -16.00 8.33
N ALA A 10 -13.37 -17.03 7.69
CA ALA A 10 -13.23 -18.37 8.26
C ALA A 10 -12.01 -18.54 9.20
N GLY A 11 -11.20 -17.49 9.41
CA GLY A 11 -9.97 -17.56 10.22
C GLY A 11 -8.86 -18.43 9.63
N LYS A 12 -8.95 -18.76 8.33
CA LYS A 12 -8.02 -19.67 7.62
C LYS A 12 -6.96 -18.93 6.80
N MET A 13 -6.90 -17.61 6.90
CA MET A 13 -5.90 -16.82 6.22
C MET A 13 -4.58 -16.90 6.98
N THR A 14 -3.54 -17.42 6.33
CA THR A 14 -2.17 -17.43 6.85
C THR A 14 -1.43 -16.19 6.33
N ILE A 15 -0.85 -15.39 7.23
CA ILE A 15 0.04 -14.30 6.86
C ILE A 15 1.46 -14.82 6.90
N ASP A 16 2.15 -14.73 5.76
CA ASP A 16 3.57 -15.09 5.72
C ASP A 16 4.42 -13.96 6.32
N SER A 17 5.48 -14.32 7.03
CA SER A 17 6.44 -13.35 7.58
C SER A 17 7.82 -13.65 7.01
N ILE A 18 8.05 -13.13 5.81
CA ILE A 18 9.31 -13.33 5.06
C ILE A 18 10.02 -12.00 4.82
N PRO A 19 11.35 -11.99 4.68
CA PRO A 19 12.07 -10.79 4.27
C PRO A 19 11.59 -10.29 2.90
N MET A 20 11.30 -9.01 2.79
CA MET A 20 10.84 -8.37 1.56
C MET A 20 11.38 -6.94 1.43
N ASN A 21 11.59 -6.49 0.19
CA ASN A 21 11.95 -5.10 -0.10
C ASN A 21 10.66 -4.28 -0.29
N LEU A 22 10.28 -3.52 0.74
CA LEU A 22 9.12 -2.64 0.76
C LEU A 22 9.22 -1.53 -0.29
N SER A 23 10.41 -0.91 -0.43
CA SER A 23 10.62 0.15 -1.41
C SER A 23 10.36 -0.36 -2.84
N SER A 24 10.90 -1.52 -3.20
CA SER A 24 10.64 -2.14 -4.51
C SER A 24 9.16 -2.45 -4.73
N LEU A 25 8.47 -2.98 -3.72
CA LEU A 25 7.03 -3.27 -3.81
C LEU A 25 6.21 -1.98 -4.02
N CYS A 26 6.49 -0.93 -3.25
CA CYS A 26 5.81 0.35 -3.39
C CYS A 26 6.07 0.97 -4.78
N ASN A 27 7.32 0.97 -5.24
CA ASN A 27 7.69 1.47 -6.57
C ASN A 27 6.97 0.71 -7.70
N GLU A 28 6.83 -0.60 -7.59
CA GLU A 28 6.09 -1.41 -8.55
C GLU A 28 4.62 -0.98 -8.61
N VAL A 29 3.97 -0.79 -7.46
CA VAL A 29 2.57 -0.35 -7.39
C VAL A 29 2.42 1.07 -7.95
N VAL A 30 3.30 2.00 -7.59
CA VAL A 30 3.27 3.38 -8.10
C VAL A 30 3.41 3.37 -9.63
N SER A 31 4.35 2.60 -10.17
CA SER A 31 4.58 2.49 -11.62
C SER A 31 3.36 1.94 -12.35
N LEU A 32 2.69 0.93 -11.78
CA LEU A 32 1.46 0.36 -12.32
C LEU A 32 0.33 1.40 -12.46
N PHE A 33 0.25 2.34 -11.51
CA PHE A 33 -0.84 3.31 -11.46
C PHE A 33 -0.49 4.69 -12.01
N ALA A 34 0.78 5.00 -12.26
CA ALA A 34 1.22 6.29 -12.80
C ALA A 34 0.55 6.63 -14.15
N ILE A 35 0.49 5.65 -15.06
CA ILE A 35 -0.17 5.82 -16.37
C ILE A 35 -1.68 6.05 -16.19
N LYS A 36 -2.32 5.27 -15.31
CA LYS A 36 -3.76 5.36 -15.05
C LYS A 36 -4.14 6.69 -14.39
N ALA A 37 -3.33 7.19 -13.46
CA ALA A 37 -3.50 8.50 -12.83
C ALA A 37 -3.38 9.61 -13.89
N ARG A 38 -2.33 9.57 -14.71
CA ARG A 38 -2.12 10.53 -15.80
C ARG A 38 -3.28 10.56 -16.79
N GLN A 39 -3.78 9.41 -17.21
CA GLN A 39 -4.92 9.30 -18.13
C GLN A 39 -6.22 9.87 -17.56
N ARG A 40 -6.37 9.92 -16.23
CA ARG A 40 -7.52 10.54 -15.55
C ARG A 40 -7.25 11.98 -15.10
N GLY A 41 -6.16 12.59 -15.57
CA GLY A 41 -5.77 13.96 -15.20
C GLY A 41 -5.49 14.12 -13.70
N LEU A 42 -5.00 13.07 -13.03
CA LEU A 42 -4.65 13.11 -11.61
C LEU A 42 -3.14 13.26 -11.41
N VAL A 43 -2.77 13.94 -10.33
CA VAL A 43 -1.41 13.88 -9.78
C VAL A 43 -1.30 12.67 -8.85
N LEU A 44 -0.26 11.86 -9.05
CA LEU A 44 0.10 10.76 -8.18
C LEU A 44 1.47 11.04 -7.57
N ASP A 45 1.51 11.31 -6.27
CA ASP A 45 2.75 11.52 -5.52
C ASP A 45 3.11 10.27 -4.72
N TYR A 46 4.40 10.04 -4.57
CA TYR A 46 4.94 8.97 -3.76
C TYR A 46 6.12 9.49 -2.95
N HIS A 47 6.05 9.33 -1.63
CA HIS A 47 7.11 9.67 -0.71
C HIS A 47 7.49 8.42 0.10
N TYR A 48 8.79 8.13 0.10
CA TYR A 48 9.37 7.09 0.94
C TYR A 48 10.41 7.73 1.83
N THR A 49 10.20 7.64 3.14
CA THR A 49 11.10 8.29 4.12
C THR A 49 12.49 7.65 4.05
N GLU A 50 13.53 8.44 3.80
CA GLU A 50 14.91 7.95 3.64
C GLU A 50 15.46 7.22 4.88
N SER A 51 14.97 7.56 6.08
CA SER A 51 15.35 6.89 7.32
C SER A 51 14.73 5.51 7.51
N LEU A 52 13.87 5.05 6.59
CA LEU A 52 13.22 3.75 6.66
C LEU A 52 14.07 2.70 5.93
N SER A 53 14.38 1.60 6.61
CA SER A 53 14.98 0.43 5.96
C SER A 53 14.06 -0.05 4.81
N PRO A 54 14.60 -0.24 3.59
CA PRO A 54 13.83 -0.80 2.50
C PRO A 54 13.41 -2.24 2.76
N TYR A 55 14.08 -2.96 3.65
CA TYR A 55 13.79 -4.34 3.98
C TYR A 55 12.98 -4.46 5.28
N ILE A 56 11.86 -5.17 5.21
CA ILE A 56 10.99 -5.52 6.34
C ILE A 56 10.65 -7.01 6.30
N LYS A 57 10.11 -7.56 7.38
CA LYS A 57 9.44 -8.87 7.36
C LYS A 57 7.94 -8.68 7.19
N GLY A 58 7.34 -9.45 6.29
CA GLY A 58 5.90 -9.42 6.05
C GLY A 58 5.49 -10.32 4.89
N ASP A 59 4.26 -10.15 4.43
CA ASP A 59 3.69 -10.88 3.30
C ASP A 59 3.66 -9.95 2.07
N PRO A 60 4.62 -10.08 1.13
CA PRO A 60 4.69 -9.19 -0.02
C PRO A 60 3.50 -9.35 -0.97
N VAL A 61 2.93 -10.55 -1.07
CA VAL A 61 1.77 -10.82 -1.96
C VAL A 61 0.55 -10.08 -1.43
N ARG A 62 0.27 -10.24 -0.14
CA ARG A 62 -0.88 -9.58 0.50
C ARG A 62 -0.71 -8.08 0.58
N LEU A 63 0.48 -7.58 0.93
CA LEU A 63 0.71 -6.13 1.00
C LEU A 63 0.54 -5.48 -0.37
N LYS A 64 1.08 -6.09 -1.44
CA LYS A 64 0.88 -5.62 -2.81
C LYS A 64 -0.60 -5.59 -3.17
N GLN A 65 -1.35 -6.64 -2.85
CA GLN A 65 -2.80 -6.69 -3.11
C GLN A 65 -3.55 -5.57 -2.37
N VAL A 66 -3.22 -5.33 -1.10
CA VAL A 66 -3.80 -4.22 -0.32
C VAL A 66 -3.49 -2.88 -0.99
N MET A 67 -2.21 -2.61 -1.30
CA MET A 67 -1.81 -1.36 -1.94
C MET A 67 -2.49 -1.16 -3.29
N VAL A 68 -2.54 -2.19 -4.15
CA VAL A 68 -3.22 -2.13 -5.45
C VAL A 68 -4.69 -1.76 -5.28
N ASN A 69 -5.39 -2.38 -4.33
CA ASN A 69 -6.80 -2.07 -4.08
C ASN A 69 -7.01 -0.63 -3.60
N LEU A 70 -6.18 -0.17 -2.66
CA LEU A 70 -6.27 1.18 -2.11
C LEU A 70 -5.97 2.24 -3.18
N VAL A 71 -4.87 2.10 -3.91
CA VAL A 71 -4.47 3.07 -4.95
C VAL A 71 -5.46 3.07 -6.11
N ASN A 72 -5.95 1.90 -6.52
CA ASN A 72 -6.98 1.81 -7.55
C ASN A 72 -8.28 2.52 -7.13
N ASN A 73 -8.71 2.34 -5.88
CA ASN A 73 -9.87 3.02 -5.34
C ASN A 73 -9.64 4.54 -5.24
N ALA A 74 -8.48 4.96 -4.71
CA ALA A 74 -8.11 6.36 -4.59
C ALA A 74 -8.14 7.06 -5.95
N ILE A 75 -7.54 6.46 -6.99
CA ILE A 75 -7.65 6.95 -8.35
C ILE A 75 -9.12 7.00 -8.75
N LYS A 76 -9.84 5.86 -8.76
CA LYS A 76 -11.24 5.77 -9.24
C LYS A 76 -12.16 6.86 -8.68
N PHE A 77 -12.04 7.18 -7.40
CA PHE A 77 -12.94 8.10 -6.71
C PHE A 77 -12.43 9.54 -6.60
N THR A 78 -11.17 9.80 -6.97
CA THR A 78 -10.66 11.18 -7.07
C THR A 78 -11.10 11.79 -8.40
N ARG A 79 -11.60 13.04 -8.34
CA ARG A 79 -12.01 13.84 -9.50
C ARG A 79 -10.80 14.30 -10.30
N GLU A 80 -10.97 14.47 -11.61
CA GLU A 80 -9.96 15.03 -12.51
C GLU A 80 -9.40 16.36 -11.98
N GLY A 81 -8.09 16.58 -12.12
CA GLY A 81 -7.37 17.69 -11.50
C GLY A 81 -7.02 17.48 -10.02
N GLY A 82 -7.46 16.37 -9.41
CA GLY A 82 -7.14 16.00 -8.03
C GLY A 82 -5.78 15.34 -7.85
N ARG A 83 -5.48 14.96 -6.59
CA ARG A 83 -4.20 14.40 -6.16
C ARG A 83 -4.42 13.14 -5.31
N VAL A 84 -3.57 12.14 -5.53
CA VAL A 84 -3.43 10.95 -4.69
C VAL A 84 -1.98 10.89 -4.22
N THR A 85 -1.77 10.71 -2.92
CA THR A 85 -0.42 10.67 -2.32
C THR A 85 -0.23 9.36 -1.58
N ILE A 86 0.92 8.71 -1.80
CA ILE A 86 1.35 7.50 -1.10
C ILE A 86 2.54 7.88 -0.22
N ASP A 87 2.34 7.90 1.09
CA ASP A 87 3.39 8.20 2.07
C ASP A 87 3.80 6.94 2.84
N VAL A 88 5.08 6.62 2.81
CA VAL A 88 5.66 5.51 3.57
C VAL A 88 6.62 6.07 4.63
N LYS A 89 6.26 5.86 5.89
CA LYS A 89 6.99 6.35 7.06
C LYS A 89 6.92 5.34 8.20
N HIS A 90 7.92 5.36 9.08
CA HIS A 90 7.80 4.67 10.36
C HIS A 90 6.71 5.36 11.18
N MET A 91 5.78 4.60 11.75
CA MET A 91 4.89 5.13 12.76
C MET A 91 5.75 5.25 14.03
N GLN A 92 5.99 6.47 14.52
CA GLN A 92 6.53 6.58 15.87
C GLN A 92 5.50 5.95 16.80
N ASP A 93 5.94 5.04 17.67
CA ASP A 93 5.10 4.51 18.72
C ASP A 93 4.54 5.71 19.49
N ASN A 94 3.23 5.97 19.34
CA ASN A 94 2.54 6.66 20.41
C ASN A 94 2.70 5.72 21.60
N PRO A 95 3.33 6.14 22.72
CA PRO A 95 3.29 5.31 23.91
C PRO A 95 1.81 5.01 24.14
N CYS A 96 1.47 3.71 24.17
CA CYS A 96 0.16 3.27 24.58
C CYS A 96 -0.19 4.09 25.82
N LEU A 97 -1.27 4.87 25.74
CA LEU A 97 -1.82 5.49 26.93
C LEU A 97 -2.35 4.34 27.77
N ASP A 98 -1.46 3.75 28.56
CA ASP A 98 -1.81 2.87 29.66
C ASP A 98 -2.58 3.74 30.67
N ASN A 99 -3.91 3.63 30.65
CA ASN A 99 -4.80 3.93 31.76
C ASN A 99 -5.71 2.73 31.97
#